data_AF-A0A381W1G6-F1
#
_entry.id   AF-A0A381W1G6-F1
#
_cell.length_a   1.000
_cell.length_b   1.000
_cell.length_c   1.000
_cell.angle_alpha   90.00
_cell.angle_beta   90.00
_cell.angle_gamma   90.00
#
_symmetry.space_group_name_H-M   'P 1'
#
loop_
_entity.id
_entity.type
_entity.pdbx_description
1 polymer ?
#
loop_
_entity_poly.entity_id
_entity_poly.type
_entity_poly.pdbx_seq_one_letter_code
_entity_poly.pdbx_strand_id
1 'polypeptide(L)'
;MEKVIKENPVAAEWLPENKPDGSGIGANYVDAFLKPLNCELEDELRLACKRRGLKITVSLGDRKGEAILRRIEHGPDVRAILHAALTEAFAQADAKCEPGDGNIRVEY
;
A
#
# COMPACT_ATOMS: atom_id res chain seq x y z
N MET A 1 0.18 -17.39 -7.05
CA MET A 1 0.52 -16.73 -8.33
C MET A 1 1.33 -15.46 -8.03
N GLU A 2 2.04 -14.90 -9.00
CA GLU A 2 2.79 -13.64 -8.81
C GLU A 2 2.35 -12.60 -9.85
N LYS A 3 2.21 -11.34 -9.42
CA LYS A 3 2.04 -10.20 -10.32
C LYS A 3 2.96 -9.06 -9.92
N VAL A 4 3.65 -8.51 -10.92
CA VAL A 4 4.45 -7.29 -10.78
C VAL A 4 3.63 -6.09 -11.26
N ILE A 5 3.43 -5.13 -10.37
CA ILE A 5 2.66 -3.91 -10.60
C ILE A 5 3.63 -2.73 -10.58
N LYS A 6 3.59 -1.84 -11.58
CA LYS A 6 4.43 -0.62 -11.52
C LYS A 6 3.93 0.31 -10.43
N GLU A 7 4.85 0.83 -9.62
CA GLU A 7 4.53 1.91 -8.69
C GLU A 7 4.04 3.14 -9.46
N ASN A 8 3.22 3.95 -8.80
CA ASN A 8 2.79 5.21 -9.35
C ASN A 8 3.94 6.23 -9.24
N PRO A 9 4.56 6.70 -10.34
CA PRO A 9 5.70 7.59 -10.28
C PRO A 9 5.37 8.92 -9.60
N VAL A 10 4.12 9.40 -9.71
CA VAL A 10 3.72 10.66 -9.07
C VAL A 10 3.59 10.54 -7.55
N ALA A 11 3.61 9.32 -6.98
CA ALA A 11 3.53 9.16 -5.53
C ALA A 11 4.70 9.86 -4.83
N ALA A 12 5.92 9.76 -5.38
CA ALA A 12 7.11 10.38 -4.79
C ALA A 12 7.00 11.90 -4.64
N GLU A 13 6.25 12.58 -5.51
CA GLU A 13 6.00 14.03 -5.43
C GLU A 13 5.21 14.42 -4.16
N TRP A 14 4.49 13.48 -3.55
CA TRP A 14 3.67 13.68 -2.35
C TRP A 14 4.38 13.30 -1.05
N LEU A 15 5.66 12.94 -1.11
CA LEU A 15 6.42 12.67 0.09
C LEU A 15 6.51 13.92 0.97
N PRO A 16 6.57 13.77 2.31
CA PRO A 16 6.64 14.90 3.24
C PRO A 16 7.82 15.85 2.99
N GLU A 17 8.93 15.35 2.45
CA GLU A 17 10.11 16.15 2.07
C GLU A 17 9.81 17.14 0.93
N ASN A 18 8.87 16.79 0.04
CA ASN A 18 8.45 17.61 -1.10
C ASN A 18 7.20 18.43 -0.76
N LYS A 19 6.22 17.79 -0.12
CA LYS A 19 4.90 18.36 0.13
C LYS A 19 4.28 17.79 1.42
N PRO A 20 4.56 18.40 2.58
CA PRO A 20 3.98 17.95 3.84
C PRO A 20 2.46 18.17 3.84
N ASP A 21 1.72 17.18 4.36
CA ASP A 21 0.25 17.19 4.39
C ASP A 21 -0.34 17.28 5.81
N GLY A 22 0.51 17.40 6.83
CA GLY A 22 0.11 17.50 8.23
C GLY A 22 -0.51 16.23 8.83
N SER A 23 -0.56 15.12 8.09
CA SER A 23 -1.24 13.89 8.53
C SER A 23 -0.42 13.03 9.50
N GLY A 24 0.90 13.21 9.52
CA GLY A 24 1.84 12.34 10.25
C GLY A 24 2.00 10.93 9.68
N ILE A 25 1.30 10.60 8.58
CA ILE A 25 1.37 9.30 7.88
C ILE A 25 1.62 9.43 6.37
N GLY A 26 1.77 10.66 5.85
CA GLY A 26 1.88 10.92 4.43
C GLY A 26 0.64 10.48 3.65
N ALA A 27 -0.56 10.86 4.11
CA ALA A 27 -1.84 10.49 3.52
C ALA A 27 -1.88 10.68 1.98
N ASN A 28 -1.34 11.78 1.46
CA ASN A 28 -1.30 12.03 0.01
C ASN A 28 -0.35 11.06 -0.72
N TYR A 29 0.82 10.78 -0.15
CA TYR A 29 1.75 9.78 -0.65
C TYR A 29 1.11 8.40 -0.68
N VAL A 30 0.49 7.99 0.43
CA VAL A 30 -0.20 6.71 0.55
C VAL A 30 -1.30 6.59 -0.51
N ASP A 31 -2.19 7.57 -0.62
CA ASP A 31 -3.29 7.51 -1.61
C ASP A 31 -2.76 7.42 -3.05
N ALA A 32 -1.69 8.15 -3.38
CA ALA A 32 -1.06 8.07 -4.69
C ALA A 32 -0.41 6.71 -4.94
N PHE A 33 0.26 6.14 -3.93
CA PHE A 33 0.95 4.85 -3.99
C PHE A 33 -0.03 3.68 -4.16
N LEU A 34 -1.18 3.71 -3.49
CA LEU A 34 -2.16 2.61 -3.51
C LEU A 34 -2.96 2.52 -4.83
N LYS A 35 -3.01 3.58 -5.63
CA LYS A 35 -3.76 3.61 -6.91
C LYS A 35 -3.54 2.39 -7.81
N PRO A 36 -2.30 2.02 -8.18
CA PRO A 36 -2.03 0.89 -9.07
C PRO A 36 -2.43 -0.48 -8.48
N LEU A 37 -2.62 -0.59 -7.16
CA LEU A 37 -3.10 -1.81 -6.50
C LEU A 37 -4.62 -2.02 -6.65
N ASN A 38 -5.33 -1.19 -7.42
CA ASN A 38 -6.72 -1.40 -7.79
C ASN A 38 -6.82 -1.96 -9.22
N CYS A 39 -6.45 -3.22 -9.40
CA CYS A 39 -6.34 -3.88 -10.70
C CYS A 39 -6.96 -5.28 -10.70
N GLU A 40 -7.23 -5.80 -11.90
CA GLU A 40 -7.49 -7.23 -12.09
C GLU A 40 -6.18 -8.01 -12.07
N LEU A 41 -6.21 -9.17 -11.43
CA LEU A 41 -5.15 -10.18 -11.41
C LEU A 41 -5.52 -11.31 -12.37
N GLU A 42 -4.77 -12.41 -12.34
CA GLU A 42 -5.12 -13.62 -13.10
C GLU A 42 -6.43 -14.24 -12.58
N ASP A 43 -7.06 -15.09 -13.39
CA ASP A 43 -8.31 -15.81 -13.07
C ASP A 43 -9.47 -14.90 -12.61
N GLU A 44 -9.59 -13.70 -13.20
CA GLU A 44 -10.62 -12.70 -12.87
C GLU A 44 -10.61 -12.22 -11.40
N LEU A 45 -9.54 -12.53 -10.66
CA LEU A 45 -9.38 -12.12 -9.27
C LEU A 45 -9.12 -10.62 -9.18
N ARG A 46 -9.96 -9.89 -8.45
CA ARG A 46 -9.80 -8.44 -8.27
C ARG A 46 -8.93 -8.12 -7.04
N LEU A 47 -7.85 -7.35 -7.23
CA LEU A 47 -7.14 -6.67 -6.16
C LEU A 47 -7.73 -5.27 -5.98
N ALA A 48 -8.04 -4.92 -4.73
CA ALA A 48 -8.40 -3.57 -4.34
C ALA A 48 -7.67 -3.21 -3.05
N CYS A 49 -7.00 -2.07 -3.06
CA CYS A 49 -6.33 -1.52 -1.89
C CYS A 49 -6.69 -0.05 -1.73
N LYS A 50 -7.11 0.33 -0.52
CA LYS A 50 -7.51 1.71 -0.21
C LYS A 50 -7.18 2.09 1.22
N ARG A 51 -6.95 3.38 1.44
CA ARG A 51 -6.86 3.97 2.76
C ARG A 51 -8.21 4.56 3.17
N ARG A 52 -8.56 4.43 4.44
CA ARG A 52 -9.64 5.17 5.12
C ARG A 52 -9.13 5.70 6.46
N GLY A 53 -8.85 7.00 6.50
CA GLY A 53 -8.20 7.61 7.67
C GLY A 53 -6.81 7.02 7.89
N LEU A 54 -6.59 6.41 9.06
CA LEU A 54 -5.32 5.76 9.43
C LEU A 54 -5.23 4.30 8.98
N LYS A 55 -6.28 3.74 8.39
CA LYS A 55 -6.36 2.31 8.09
C LYS A 55 -6.18 2.05 6.60
N ILE A 56 -5.40 1.03 6.26
CA ILE A 56 -5.37 0.40 4.94
C ILE A 56 -6.29 -0.82 4.97
N THR A 57 -7.04 -1.02 3.90
CA THR A 57 -7.83 -2.22 3.65
C THR A 57 -7.43 -2.80 2.30
N VAL A 58 -7.09 -4.08 2.31
CA VAL A 58 -6.80 -4.91 1.13
C VAL A 58 -7.97 -5.87 0.92
N SER A 59 -8.36 -6.06 -0.32
CA SER A 59 -9.34 -7.06 -0.73
C SER A 59 -8.83 -7.75 -1.98
N LEU A 60 -8.88 -9.08 -1.96
CA LEU A 60 -8.31 -9.97 -2.96
C LEU A 60 -9.35 -11.05 -3.24
N GLY A 61 -10.28 -10.74 -4.15
CA GLY A 61 -11.56 -11.45 -4.24
C GLY A 61 -12.31 -11.38 -2.90
N ASP A 62 -12.61 -12.54 -2.32
CA ASP A 62 -13.32 -12.65 -1.03
C ASP A 62 -12.40 -12.50 0.19
N ARG A 63 -11.07 -12.59 -0.01
CA ARG A 63 -10.07 -12.44 1.07
C ARG A 63 -9.87 -10.97 1.41
N LYS A 64 -9.67 -10.68 2.69
CA LYS A 64 -9.54 -9.31 3.21
C LYS A 64 -8.48 -9.23 4.28
N GLY A 65 -7.82 -8.09 4.33
CA GLY A 65 -6.91 -7.76 5.42
C GLY A 65 -6.83 -6.26 5.65
N GLU A 66 -6.44 -5.89 6.86
CA GLU A 66 -6.35 -4.50 7.27
C GLU A 66 -5.18 -4.22 8.19
N ALA A 67 -4.64 -3.01 8.12
CA ALA A 67 -3.54 -2.58 8.97
C ALA A 67 -3.63 -1.08 9.26
N ILE A 68 -3.06 -0.66 10.38
CA ILE A 68 -2.96 0.75 10.78
C ILE A 68 -1.62 1.34 10.32
N LEU A 69 -1.67 2.57 9.81
CA LEU A 69 -0.51 3.35 9.35
C LEU A 69 0.24 4.03 10.50
N ARG A 70 -0.40 4.26 11.65
CA ARG A 70 0.27 4.91 12.79
C ARG A 70 1.21 3.92 13.48
N ARG A 71 2.51 3.97 13.17
CA ARG A 71 3.55 3.08 13.72
C ARG A 71 4.69 3.90 14.35
N ILE A 72 4.76 3.90 15.68
CA ILE A 72 5.75 4.68 16.45
C ILE A 72 7.18 4.22 16.14
N GLU A 73 7.38 2.92 15.96
CA GLU A 73 8.68 2.30 15.67
C GLU A 73 9.33 2.79 14.37
N HIS A 74 8.55 3.32 13.43
CA HIS A 74 9.05 3.87 12.16
C HIS A 74 9.18 5.40 12.16
N GLY A 75 8.85 6.07 13.27
CA GLY A 75 8.97 7.52 13.39
C GLY A 75 8.24 8.26 12.25
N PRO A 76 8.88 9.25 11.60
CA PRO A 76 8.28 10.00 10.49
C PRO A 76 8.49 9.36 9.10
N ASP A 77 9.08 8.16 9.00
CA ASP A 77 9.35 7.51 7.71
C ASP A 77 8.05 6.93 7.12
N VAL A 78 7.41 7.74 6.27
CA VAL A 78 6.13 7.38 5.64
C VAL A 78 6.23 6.19 4.69
N ARG A 79 7.42 5.91 4.13
CA ARG A 79 7.65 4.76 3.25
C ARG A 79 7.68 3.49 4.08
N ALA A 80 8.50 3.48 5.14
CA ALA A 80 8.58 2.36 6.08
C ALA A 80 7.22 2.07 6.71
N ILE A 81 6.50 3.11 7.14
CA ILE A 81 5.12 3.02 7.65
C ILE A 81 4.19 2.30 6.66
N LEU A 82 4.18 2.76 5.40
CA LEU A 82 3.31 2.21 4.37
C LEU A 82 3.66 0.76 4.06
N HIS A 83 4.96 0.45 3.88
CA HIS A 83 5.42 -0.89 3.54
C HIS A 83 5.05 -1.88 4.65
N ALA A 84 5.29 -1.54 5.91
CA ALA A 84 4.90 -2.38 7.04
C ALA A 84 3.38 -2.61 7.11
N ALA A 85 2.58 -1.57 6.86
CA ALA A 85 1.13 -1.70 6.82
C ALA A 85 0.64 -2.56 5.64
N LEU A 86 1.27 -2.46 4.47
CA LEU A 86 0.97 -3.32 3.33
C LEU A 86 1.33 -4.78 3.63
N THR A 87 2.51 -5.05 4.17
CA THR A 87 2.92 -6.41 4.55
C THR A 87 1.90 -7.05 5.50
N GLU A 88 1.47 -6.34 6.55
CA GLU A 88 0.49 -6.85 7.51
C GLU A 88 -0.89 -7.06 6.87
N ALA A 89 -1.40 -6.08 6.11
CA ALA A 89 -2.72 -6.16 5.50
C ALA A 89 -2.79 -7.25 4.41
N PHE A 90 -1.74 -7.45 3.62
CA PHE A 90 -1.70 -8.53 2.63
C PHE A 90 -1.59 -9.90 3.30
N ALA A 91 -0.79 -10.03 4.37
CA ALA A 91 -0.67 -11.30 5.10
C ALA A 91 -2.02 -11.77 5.67
N GLN A 92 -2.85 -10.87 6.19
CA GLN A 92 -4.21 -11.20 6.63
C GLN A 92 -5.13 -11.65 5.49
N ALA A 93 -4.87 -11.19 4.26
CA ALA A 93 -5.57 -11.62 3.05
C ALA A 93 -4.94 -12.85 2.38
N ASP A 94 -4.05 -13.58 3.10
CA ASP A 94 -3.33 -14.76 2.60
C ASP A 94 -2.51 -14.47 1.33
N ALA A 95 -1.85 -13.32 1.33
CA ALA A 95 -1.04 -12.81 0.22
C ALA A 95 0.24 -12.14 0.75
N LYS A 96 1.18 -11.83 -0.14
CA LYS A 96 2.37 -11.03 0.17
C LYS A 96 2.46 -9.80 -0.74
N CYS A 97 3.00 -8.72 -0.20
CA CYS A 97 3.23 -7.48 -0.93
C CYS A 97 4.62 -6.95 -0.60
N GLU A 98 5.42 -6.76 -1.65
CA GLU A 98 6.81 -6.31 -1.59
C GLU A 98 7.00 -5.12 -2.53
N PRO A 99 6.81 -3.88 -2.02
CA PRO A 99 7.23 -2.66 -2.70
C PRO A 99 8.76 -2.57 -2.83
N GLY A 100 9.26 -2.15 -3.99
CA GLY A 100 10.69 -1.96 -4.23
C GLY A 100 11.03 -1.67 -5.69
N ASP A 101 12.08 -0.88 -5.91
CA ASP A 101 12.63 -0.59 -7.25
C ASP A 101 11.60 -0.07 -8.26
N GLY A 102 10.64 0.74 -7.80
CA GLY A 102 9.56 1.29 -8.64
C GLY A 102 8.50 0.27 -9.05
N ASN A 103 8.49 -0.90 -8.42
CA ASN A 103 7.50 -1.96 -8.62
C ASN A 103 6.93 -2.43 -7.28
N ILE A 104 5.78 -3.09 -7.36
CA ILE A 104 5.12 -3.75 -6.24
C ILE A 104 4.90 -5.19 -6.69
N ARG A 105 5.63 -6.12 -6.07
CA ARG A 105 5.41 -7.55 -6.27
C ARG A 105 4.30 -8.00 -5.34
N VAL A 106 3.30 -8.67 -5.91
CA VAL A 106 2.18 -9.26 -5.17
C VAL A 106 2.16 -10.77 -5.41
N GLU A 107 2.28 -11.55 -4.33
CA GLU A 107 2.08 -13.01 -4.32
C GLU A 107 0.70 -13.29 -3.74
N TYR A 108 -0.16 -14.02 -4.46
CA TYR A 108 -1.58 -14.20 -4.11
C TYR A 108 -2.16 -15.56 -4.50
#